data_AF-A0A4V1J1T1-F1
#
_entry.id   AF-A0A4V1J1T1-F1
#
_cell.length_a   1.000
_cell.length_b   1.000
_cell.length_c   1.000
_cell.angle_alpha   90.00
_cell.angle_beta   90.00
_cell.angle_gamma   90.00
#
_symmetry.space_group_name_H-M   'P 1'
#
loop_
_entity.id
_entity.type
_entity.pdbx_description
1 polymer ?
#
loop_
_entity_poly.entity_id
_entity_poly.type
_entity_poly.pdbx_seq_one_letter_code
_entity_poly.pdbx_strand_id
1 'polypeptide(L)'
;MARLTSRLNRANHRQWMVGMDAHRRGAQTAALPTGDSDIFKFNQLRVRKKQLRFARSSIHAWGLFAMERIEAKEMVIEYIGEVIRQKVADHREKMYEKSGIGSSYLFRIDDDTVIDATKAGNVARFINHCCTPNCIARIITVDGEKKIVIYAKQDIEEGEEITYDYKFPIEVDKIPCLCGSPMCRGTLN
;
A
#
# COMPACT_ATOMS: atom_id res chain seq x y z
N MET A 1 27.00 -5.79 21.62
CA MET A 1 25.55 -5.62 21.87
C MET A 1 24.92 -4.98 20.63
N ALA A 2 24.34 -5.77 19.71
CA ALA A 2 23.32 -5.37 18.71
C ALA A 2 23.00 -6.56 17.77
N ARG A 3 22.33 -7.60 18.28
CA ARG A 3 21.75 -8.69 17.47
C ARG A 3 20.31 -8.34 17.05
N LEU A 4 20.14 -7.26 16.29
CA LEU A 4 18.82 -6.75 15.86
C LEU A 4 18.52 -6.95 14.35
N THR A 5 19.41 -7.62 13.60
CA THR A 5 19.41 -7.58 12.12
C THR A 5 18.72 -8.74 11.41
N SER A 6 17.97 -9.63 12.08
CA SER A 6 17.23 -10.71 11.39
C SER A 6 15.71 -10.71 11.58
N ARG A 7 15.19 -10.07 12.65
CA ARG A 7 13.75 -10.07 12.96
C ARG A 7 12.98 -8.95 12.23
N LEU A 8 13.60 -7.79 12.04
CA LEU A 8 13.07 -6.69 11.21
C LEU A 8 13.00 -7.08 9.72
N ASN A 9 13.85 -7.99 9.25
CA ASN A 9 13.80 -8.48 7.88
C ASN A 9 12.53 -9.30 7.59
N ARG A 10 11.93 -10.00 8.56
CA ARG A 10 10.71 -10.79 8.30
C ARG A 10 9.47 -9.95 7.99
N ALA A 11 9.41 -8.71 8.49
CA ALA A 11 8.36 -7.77 8.08
C ALA A 11 8.45 -7.38 6.60
N ASN A 12 9.64 -7.50 6.04
CA ASN A 12 9.92 -7.24 4.63
C ASN A 12 9.70 -8.48 3.74
N HIS A 13 9.66 -9.70 4.31
CA HIS A 13 9.64 -10.95 3.53
C HIS A 13 8.34 -11.19 2.75
N ARG A 14 7.22 -10.59 3.14
CA ARG A 14 5.91 -10.87 2.54
C ARG A 14 4.98 -9.67 2.60
N GLN A 15 5.11 -8.72 1.67
CA GLN A 15 3.96 -7.85 1.37
C GLN A 15 2.96 -8.65 0.52
N TRP A 16 2.15 -9.47 1.18
CA TRP A 16 0.95 -10.05 0.58
C TRP A 16 -0.21 -9.14 0.92
N MET A 17 -0.56 -8.26 0.00
CA MET A 17 -1.89 -7.64 0.04
C MET A 17 -2.88 -8.69 -0.46
N VAL A 18 -3.88 -9.02 0.35
CA VAL A 18 -5.06 -9.74 -0.14
C VAL A 18 -5.94 -8.69 -0.81
N GLY A 19 -6.35 -8.97 -2.04
CA GLY A 19 -7.31 -8.17 -2.78
C GLY A 19 -8.54 -7.91 -1.92
N MET A 20 -9.11 -6.71 -2.05
CA MET A 20 -10.28 -6.29 -1.28
C MET A 20 -11.56 -7.01 -1.74
N ASP A 21 -11.62 -8.34 -1.64
CA ASP A 21 -12.79 -9.14 -2.05
C ASP A 21 -13.86 -9.28 -0.95
N ALA A 22 -13.70 -8.62 0.19
CA ALA A 22 -14.60 -8.75 1.35
C ALA A 22 -15.54 -7.54 1.58
N HIS A 23 -16.04 -6.86 0.54
CA HIS A 23 -17.10 -5.83 0.66
C HIS A 23 -18.36 -6.12 -0.17
N ARG A 24 -18.68 -7.39 -0.44
CA ARG A 24 -19.97 -7.76 -1.06
C ARG A 24 -21.10 -8.04 -0.04
N ARG A 25 -20.84 -8.08 1.26
CA ARG A 25 -21.90 -8.35 2.26
C ARG A 25 -21.76 -7.44 3.49
N GLY A 26 -22.64 -6.43 3.57
CA GLY A 26 -22.98 -5.75 4.82
C GLY A 26 -22.33 -4.38 5.06
N ALA A 27 -22.81 -3.34 4.37
CA ALA A 27 -22.92 -1.96 4.85
C ALA A 27 -23.51 -1.07 3.75
N GLN A 28 -24.84 -0.96 3.72
CA GLN A 28 -25.50 0.15 3.03
C GLN A 28 -25.32 1.41 3.91
N THR A 29 -24.64 2.43 3.39
CA THR A 29 -24.86 3.90 3.60
C THR A 29 -23.63 4.70 3.16
N ALA A 30 -23.50 4.94 1.85
CA ALA A 30 -22.93 6.13 1.21
C ALA A 30 -22.78 5.80 -0.28
N ALA A 31 -23.39 6.61 -1.16
CA ALA A 31 -23.41 6.39 -2.59
C ALA A 31 -22.02 6.04 -3.16
N LEU A 32 -21.93 4.88 -3.82
CA LEU A 32 -20.80 4.50 -4.66
C LEU A 32 -20.66 5.57 -5.76
N PRO A 33 -19.52 6.26 -5.90
CA PRO A 33 -19.26 7.05 -7.08
C PRO A 33 -19.18 6.07 -8.26
N THR A 34 -19.95 6.35 -9.30
CA THR A 34 -19.98 5.60 -10.56
C THR A 34 -18.60 5.65 -11.22
N GLY A 35 -18.22 4.59 -11.95
CA GLY A 35 -16.88 4.44 -12.54
C GLY A 35 -16.37 5.66 -13.33
N ASP A 36 -17.27 6.47 -13.90
CA ASP A 36 -16.94 7.73 -14.59
C ASP A 36 -16.25 8.76 -13.68
N SER A 37 -16.66 8.84 -12.41
CA SER A 37 -16.09 9.80 -11.45
C SER A 37 -14.68 9.42 -11.01
N ASP A 38 -14.36 8.13 -10.92
CA ASP A 38 -13.02 7.65 -10.62
C ASP A 38 -12.08 7.85 -11.82
N ILE A 39 -12.55 7.66 -13.05
CA ILE A 39 -11.78 7.97 -14.26
C ILE A 39 -11.42 9.46 -14.32
N PHE A 40 -12.39 10.34 -14.05
CA PHE A 40 -12.15 11.79 -14.05
C PHE A 40 -11.10 12.19 -12.99
N LYS A 41 -11.25 11.70 -11.75
CA LYS A 41 -10.28 11.94 -10.67
C LYS A 41 -8.91 11.37 -10.97
N PHE A 42 -8.84 10.21 -11.60
CA PHE A 42 -7.58 9.58 -11.98
C PHE A 42 -6.85 10.39 -13.07
N ASN A 43 -7.58 10.87 -14.08
CA ASN A 43 -7.01 11.75 -15.09
C ASN A 43 -6.54 13.08 -14.47
N GLN A 44 -7.29 13.63 -13.53
CA GLN A 44 -6.85 14.80 -12.76
C GLN A 44 -5.56 14.53 -11.98
N LEU A 45 -5.44 13.37 -11.31
CA LEU A 45 -4.22 12.98 -10.60
C LEU A 45 -3.00 12.84 -11.53
N ARG A 46 -3.20 12.34 -12.76
CA ARG A 46 -2.12 12.23 -13.76
C ARG A 46 -1.61 13.59 -14.22
N VAL A 47 -2.51 14.57 -14.35
CA VAL A 47 -2.17 15.94 -14.75
C VAL A 47 -1.57 16.72 -13.59
N ARG A 48 -2.17 16.63 -12.40
CA ARG A 48 -1.73 17.29 -11.18
C ARG A 48 -1.47 16.26 -10.08
N LYS A 49 -0.21 15.83 -10.00
CA LYS A 49 0.25 14.94 -8.94
C LYS A 49 0.26 15.69 -7.60
N LYS A 50 -0.11 14.99 -6.54
CA LYS A 50 0.05 15.53 -5.18
C LYS A 50 1.55 15.65 -4.85
N GLN A 51 1.91 16.72 -4.15
CA GLN A 51 3.30 16.93 -3.73
C GLN A 51 3.60 16.02 -2.54
N LEU A 52 4.50 15.06 -2.77
CA LEU A 52 4.89 14.06 -1.78
C LEU A 52 6.42 13.99 -1.72
N ARG A 53 6.98 13.82 -0.53
CA ARG A 53 8.41 13.62 -0.34
C ARG A 53 8.72 12.28 0.30
N PHE A 54 9.83 11.68 -0.14
CA PHE A 54 10.42 10.52 0.48
C PHE A 54 11.38 10.97 1.60
N ALA A 55 11.18 10.49 2.82
CA ALA A 55 12.00 10.88 3.97
C ALA A 55 12.08 9.76 5.02
N ARG A 56 12.95 9.92 6.03
CA ARG A 56 13.06 8.95 7.13
C ARG A 56 11.75 8.87 7.90
N SER A 57 11.27 7.64 8.10
CA SER A 57 10.04 7.34 8.83
C SER A 57 10.34 6.90 10.26
N SER A 58 9.43 7.22 11.16
CA SER A 58 9.41 6.70 12.53
C SER A 58 8.92 5.24 12.60
N ILE A 59 8.13 4.81 11.60
CA ILE A 59 7.54 3.46 11.54
C ILE A 59 8.58 2.47 11.03
N HIS A 60 9.16 2.75 9.86
CA HIS A 60 10.13 1.85 9.25
C HIS A 60 10.99 2.58 8.24
N ALA A 61 12.31 2.58 8.44
CA ALA A 61 13.34 3.11 7.54
C ALA A 61 12.94 4.42 6.80
N TRP A 62 12.22 4.30 5.70
CA TRP A 62 11.71 5.39 4.90
C TRP A 62 10.19 5.37 4.78
N GLY A 63 9.60 6.56 4.64
CA GLY A 63 8.17 6.77 4.45
C GLY A 63 7.90 7.83 3.39
N LEU A 64 6.63 7.98 3.05
CA LEU A 64 6.13 9.00 2.13
C LEU A 64 5.33 10.04 2.91
N PHE A 65 5.64 11.32 2.71
CA PHE A 65 5.07 12.42 3.48
C PHE A 65 4.38 13.43 2.57
N ALA A 66 3.27 13.99 3.04
CA ALA A 66 2.57 15.07 2.36
C ALA A 66 3.41 16.36 2.37
N MET A 67 3.47 17.07 1.23
CA MET A 67 4.07 18.41 1.10
C MET A 67 3.03 19.48 0.79
N GLU A 68 1.76 19.12 0.84
CA GLU A 68 0.61 19.99 0.75
C GLU A 68 -0.54 19.37 1.55
N ARG A 69 -1.55 20.17 1.91
CA ARG A 69 -2.80 19.64 2.47
C ARG A 69 -3.51 18.79 1.43
N ILE A 70 -3.95 17.58 1.82
CA ILE A 70 -4.74 16.67 0.97
C ILE A 70 -6.09 16.46 1.66
N GLU A 71 -7.18 16.73 0.96
CA GLU A 71 -8.52 16.60 1.54
C GLU A 71 -8.99 15.15 1.58
N ALA A 72 -9.87 14.84 2.53
CA ALA A 72 -10.52 13.55 2.59
C ALA A 72 -11.18 13.16 1.26
N LYS A 73 -11.04 11.89 0.87
CA LYS A 73 -11.56 11.29 -0.37
C LYS A 73 -10.86 11.73 -1.66
N GLU A 74 -9.79 12.53 -1.59
CA GLU A 74 -8.93 12.78 -2.74
C GLU A 74 -8.01 11.58 -3.04
N MET A 75 -7.62 11.44 -4.31
CA MET A 75 -6.57 10.52 -4.70
C MET A 75 -5.20 11.13 -4.34
N VAL A 76 -4.36 10.34 -3.69
CA VAL A 76 -3.02 10.73 -3.24
C VAL A 76 -1.99 10.35 -4.30
N ILE A 77 -1.93 9.07 -4.66
CA ILE A 77 -0.94 8.53 -5.59
C ILE A 77 -1.40 7.17 -6.14
N GLU A 78 -1.10 6.89 -7.40
CA GLU A 78 -1.23 5.56 -7.99
C GLU A 78 -0.07 4.66 -7.52
N TYR A 79 -0.36 3.41 -7.17
CA TYR A 79 0.68 2.41 -6.91
C TYR A 79 1.13 1.77 -8.23
N ILE A 80 2.32 2.14 -8.69
CA ILE A 80 2.84 1.73 -10.01
C ILE A 80 3.92 0.66 -9.83
N GLY A 81 3.81 -0.40 -10.63
CA GLY A 81 4.83 -1.42 -10.80
C GLY A 81 4.55 -2.30 -12.03
N GLU A 82 5.29 -3.39 -12.18
CA GLU A 82 5.07 -4.36 -13.25
C GLU A 82 3.82 -5.21 -12.96
N VAL A 83 2.85 -5.22 -13.88
CA VAL A 83 1.68 -6.12 -13.77
C VAL A 83 2.09 -7.52 -14.22
N ILE A 84 2.03 -8.48 -13.30
CA ILE A 84 2.44 -9.87 -13.52
C ILE A 84 1.37 -10.84 -13.03
N ARG A 85 1.40 -12.07 -13.57
CA ARG A 85 0.52 -13.15 -13.10
C ARG A 85 0.96 -13.68 -11.73
N GLN A 86 0.03 -14.26 -10.98
CA GLN A 86 0.31 -14.81 -9.64
C GLN A 86 1.50 -15.79 -9.63
N LYS A 87 1.55 -16.72 -10.59
CA LYS A 87 2.65 -17.71 -10.69
C LYS A 87 4.03 -17.05 -10.88
N VAL A 88 4.07 -15.92 -11.58
CA VAL A 88 5.31 -15.15 -11.79
C VAL A 88 5.69 -14.42 -10.49
N ALA A 89 4.72 -13.87 -9.77
CA ALA A 89 4.94 -13.25 -8.47
C ALA A 89 5.55 -14.24 -7.46
N ASP A 90 4.99 -15.46 -7.35
CA ASP A 90 5.50 -16.53 -6.48
C ASP A 90 6.95 -16.92 -6.83
N HIS A 91 7.27 -16.94 -8.13
CA HIS A 91 8.63 -17.23 -8.60
C HIS A 91 9.59 -16.08 -8.24
N ARG A 92 9.21 -14.82 -8.49
CA ARG A 92 10.01 -13.64 -8.19
C ARG A 92 10.27 -13.49 -6.69
N GLU A 93 9.27 -13.74 -5.85
CA GLU A 93 9.39 -13.71 -4.39
C GLU A 93 10.50 -14.65 -3.91
N LYS A 94 10.48 -15.92 -4.34
CA LYS A 94 11.53 -16.91 -4.01
C LYS A 94 12.91 -16.46 -4.48
N MET A 95 12.99 -15.79 -5.62
CA MET A 95 14.26 -15.28 -6.15
C MET A 95 14.77 -14.08 -5.36
N TYR A 96 13.89 -13.18 -4.94
CA TYR A 96 14.21 -12.03 -4.09
C TYR A 96 14.72 -12.48 -2.72
N GLU A 97 14.04 -13.43 -2.10
CA GLU A 97 14.47 -14.06 -0.85
C GLU A 97 15.88 -14.67 -0.96
N LYS A 98 16.12 -15.49 -2.00
CA LYS A 98 17.44 -16.11 -2.25
C LYS A 98 18.55 -15.10 -2.51
N SER A 99 18.20 -13.98 -3.13
CA SER A 99 19.14 -12.90 -3.48
C SER A 99 19.37 -11.92 -2.33
N GLY A 100 18.74 -12.14 -1.17
CA GLY A 100 18.83 -11.26 0.00
C GLY A 100 18.14 -9.91 -0.20
N ILE A 101 17.27 -9.78 -1.21
CA ILE A 101 16.36 -8.64 -1.33
C ILE A 101 15.31 -8.84 -0.24
N GLY A 102 15.56 -8.19 0.90
CA GLY A 102 14.77 -8.39 2.10
C GLY A 102 13.32 -7.95 1.96
N SER A 103 13.01 -7.01 1.05
CA SER A 103 11.68 -6.39 0.84
C SER A 103 11.10 -6.71 -0.53
N SER A 104 10.03 -7.51 -0.57
CA SER A 104 9.21 -7.70 -1.78
C SER A 104 8.07 -6.68 -1.79
N TYR A 105 7.87 -5.95 -2.89
CA TYR A 105 6.87 -4.87 -3.00
C TYR A 105 5.71 -5.30 -3.91
N LEU A 106 5.04 -6.39 -3.52
CA LEU A 106 3.97 -7.01 -4.29
C LEU A 106 2.59 -6.49 -3.83
N PHE A 107 1.73 -6.15 -4.79
CA PHE A 107 0.36 -5.71 -4.55
C PHE A 107 -0.63 -6.50 -5.41
N ARG A 108 -1.40 -7.38 -4.77
CA ARG A 108 -2.47 -8.13 -5.42
C ARG A 108 -3.62 -7.22 -5.86
N ILE A 109 -3.97 -7.30 -7.13
CA ILE A 109 -5.19 -6.71 -7.67
C ILE A 109 -6.34 -7.72 -7.53
N ASP A 110 -6.12 -8.96 -7.96
CA ASP A 110 -7.07 -10.06 -7.87
C ASP A 110 -6.34 -11.41 -7.76
N ASP A 111 -7.06 -12.52 -7.88
CA ASP A 111 -6.49 -13.87 -7.70
C ASP A 111 -5.36 -14.21 -8.68
N ASP A 112 -5.39 -13.66 -9.90
CA ASP A 112 -4.38 -13.97 -10.94
C ASP A 112 -3.44 -12.80 -11.23
N THR A 113 -3.74 -11.58 -10.76
CA THR A 113 -3.00 -10.36 -11.12
C THR A 113 -2.34 -9.69 -9.92
N VAL A 114 -1.04 -9.44 -10.02
CA VAL A 114 -0.20 -8.79 -9.00
C VAL A 114 0.61 -7.66 -9.64
N ILE A 115 0.73 -6.53 -8.96
CA ILE A 115 1.67 -5.45 -9.28
C ILE A 115 2.96 -5.67 -8.48
N ASP A 116 4.09 -5.82 -9.16
CA ASP A 116 5.41 -5.92 -8.56
C ASP A 116 6.18 -4.61 -8.72
N ALA A 117 6.36 -3.88 -7.62
CA ALA A 117 7.11 -2.62 -7.59
C ALA A 117 8.56 -2.80 -7.10
N THR A 118 9.06 -4.04 -6.98
CA THR A 118 10.34 -4.33 -6.32
C THR A 118 11.54 -3.79 -7.08
N LYS A 119 11.54 -3.96 -8.42
CA LYS A 119 12.62 -3.47 -9.29
C LYS A 119 12.21 -2.29 -10.15
N ALA A 120 10.93 -2.21 -10.52
CA ALA A 120 10.37 -1.13 -11.32
C ALA A 120 9.06 -0.67 -10.69
N GLY A 121 9.07 0.50 -10.06
CA GLY A 121 7.89 1.09 -9.44
C GLY A 121 8.11 2.55 -9.03
N ASN A 122 7.05 3.23 -8.60
CA ASN A 122 7.13 4.63 -8.15
C ASN A 122 7.34 4.71 -6.62
N VAL A 123 7.30 5.94 -6.07
CA VAL A 123 7.52 6.21 -4.64
C VAL A 123 6.40 5.67 -3.72
N ALA A 124 5.25 5.27 -4.28
CA ALA A 124 4.15 4.70 -3.49
C ALA A 124 4.54 3.39 -2.77
N ARG A 125 5.57 2.68 -3.26
CA ARG A 125 6.11 1.47 -2.60
C ARG A 125 6.66 1.71 -1.18
N PHE A 126 6.89 2.97 -0.80
CA PHE A 126 7.42 3.35 0.51
C PHE A 126 6.35 3.82 1.49
N ILE A 127 5.07 3.69 1.13
CA ILE A 127 3.97 4.02 2.04
C ILE A 127 3.88 2.91 3.09
N ASN A 128 4.04 3.27 4.37
CA ASN A 128 4.12 2.33 5.47
C ASN A 128 2.75 1.85 5.97
N HIS A 129 2.78 0.75 6.72
CA HIS A 129 1.62 0.28 7.45
C HIS A 129 1.32 1.15 8.67
N CYS A 130 0.05 1.46 8.88
CA CYS A 130 -0.47 1.88 10.18
C CYS A 130 -1.77 1.14 10.51
N CYS A 131 -1.97 0.77 11.78
CA CYS A 131 -3.22 0.16 12.26
C CYS A 131 -4.38 1.18 12.30
N THR A 132 -4.07 2.48 12.40
CA THR A 132 -5.03 3.59 12.28
C THR A 132 -4.62 4.50 11.12
N PRO A 133 -4.76 4.02 9.87
CA PRO A 133 -4.20 4.72 8.73
C PRO A 133 -5.05 5.93 8.30
N ASN A 134 -4.39 6.95 7.76
CA ASN A 134 -5.00 8.10 7.10
C ASN A 134 -5.40 7.83 5.65
N CYS A 135 -4.89 6.76 5.02
CA CYS A 135 -5.25 6.38 3.65
C CYS A 135 -5.85 4.96 3.53
N ILE A 136 -6.55 4.74 2.41
CA ILE A 136 -6.96 3.42 1.92
C ILE A 136 -6.43 3.20 0.51
N ALA A 137 -6.06 1.98 0.17
CA ALA A 137 -5.90 1.58 -1.21
C ALA A 137 -7.26 1.18 -1.80
N ARG A 138 -7.50 1.49 -3.08
CA ARG A 138 -8.65 1.05 -3.86
C ARG A 138 -8.21 0.57 -5.23
N ILE A 139 -8.95 -0.39 -5.77
CA ILE A 139 -8.79 -0.83 -7.15
C ILE A 139 -9.82 -0.09 -8.00
N ILE A 140 -9.36 0.58 -9.04
CA ILE A 140 -10.20 1.25 -10.03
C ILE A 140 -9.92 0.66 -11.41
N THR A 141 -10.86 0.79 -12.34
CA THR A 141 -10.66 0.38 -13.74
C THR A 141 -10.57 1.63 -14.60
N VAL A 142 -9.45 1.79 -15.31
CA VAL A 142 -9.20 2.91 -16.22
C VAL A 142 -8.79 2.33 -17.57
N ASP A 143 -9.50 2.71 -18.63
CA ASP A 143 -9.26 2.21 -20.00
C ASP A 143 -9.25 0.67 -20.11
N GLY A 144 -10.05 0.00 -19.28
CA GLY A 144 -10.12 -1.47 -19.23
C GLY A 144 -9.03 -2.14 -18.39
N GLU A 145 -8.09 -1.38 -17.83
CA GLU A 145 -7.03 -1.88 -16.97
C GLU A 145 -7.33 -1.59 -15.48
N LYS A 146 -7.14 -2.59 -14.63
CA LYS A 146 -7.23 -2.40 -13.17
C LYS A 146 -5.98 -1.68 -12.67
N LYS A 147 -6.16 -0.61 -11.91
CA LYS A 147 -5.11 0.18 -11.26
C LYS A 147 -5.35 0.22 -9.76
N ILE A 148 -4.27 0.35 -8.99
CA ILE A 148 -4.35 0.55 -7.54
C ILE A 148 -4.06 2.01 -7.24
N VAL A 149 -4.98 2.66 -6.53
CA VAL A 149 -4.87 4.07 -6.16
C VAL A 149 -5.04 4.22 -4.66
N ILE A 150 -4.17 5.04 -4.06
CA ILE A 150 -4.25 5.41 -2.67
C ILE A 150 -5.14 6.65 -2.53
N TYR A 151 -6.16 6.57 -1.68
CA TYR A 151 -7.07 7.66 -1.36
C TYR A 151 -6.92 8.08 0.10
N ALA A 152 -7.04 9.38 0.34
CA ALA A 152 -7.15 9.92 1.68
C ALA A 152 -8.50 9.53 2.31
N LYS A 153 -8.49 8.99 3.53
CA LYS A 153 -9.71 8.68 4.31
C LYS A 153 -10.21 9.88 5.11
N GLN A 154 -9.28 10.76 5.45
CA GLN A 154 -9.44 11.96 6.24
C GLN A 154 -8.53 13.03 5.64
N ASP A 155 -8.67 14.28 6.10
CA ASP A 155 -7.73 15.33 5.73
C ASP A 155 -6.32 14.97 6.23
N ILE A 156 -5.33 15.24 5.40
CA ILE A 156 -3.91 15.00 5.66
C ILE A 156 -3.22 16.36 5.59
N GLU A 157 -2.61 16.77 6.68
CA GLU A 157 -1.90 18.05 6.75
C GLU A 157 -0.49 17.91 6.14
N GLU A 158 0.09 19.06 5.76
CA GLU A 158 1.48 19.11 5.31
C GLU A 158 2.42 18.54 6.37
N GLY A 159 3.33 17.67 5.95
CA GLY A 159 4.31 17.02 6.82
C GLY A 159 3.85 15.70 7.42
N GLU A 160 2.56 15.32 7.31
CA GLU A 160 2.08 14.02 7.78
C GLU A 160 2.58 12.85 6.93
N GLU A 161 2.84 11.71 7.58
CA GLU A 161 3.20 10.47 6.88
C GLU A 161 1.95 9.81 6.29
N ILE A 162 2.02 9.48 5.00
CA ILE A 162 0.99 8.71 4.30
C ILE A 162 1.11 7.26 4.76
N THR A 163 0.00 6.68 5.24
CA THR A 163 -0.04 5.28 5.71
C THR A 163 -1.33 4.59 5.32
N TYR A 164 -1.27 3.27 5.11
CA TYR A 164 -2.48 2.45 4.89
C TYR A 164 -2.41 1.10 5.63
N ASP A 165 -3.53 0.40 5.75
CA ASP A 165 -3.53 -0.96 6.30
C ASP A 165 -3.11 -1.97 5.24
N TYR A 166 -2.01 -2.69 5.46
CA TYR A 166 -1.50 -3.69 4.53
C TYR A 166 -2.40 -4.92 4.42
N LYS A 167 -3.24 -5.19 5.43
CA LYS A 167 -4.16 -6.33 5.46
C LYS A 167 -3.47 -7.67 5.18
N PHE A 168 -2.33 -7.92 5.84
CA PHE A 168 -1.68 -9.21 5.73
C PHE A 168 -2.59 -10.33 6.25
N PRO A 169 -2.60 -11.49 5.58
CA PRO A 169 -3.36 -12.65 6.05
C PRO A 169 -2.82 -13.11 7.40
N ILE A 170 -3.70 -13.65 8.24
CA ILE A 170 -3.31 -14.13 9.56
C ILE A 170 -2.42 -15.37 9.40
N GLU A 171 -1.18 -15.28 9.87
CA GLU A 171 -0.23 -16.40 9.90
C GLU A 171 0.20 -16.73 11.33
N VAL A 172 0.76 -17.92 11.52
CA VAL A 172 1.32 -18.38 12.81
C VAL A 172 2.57 -17.57 13.15
N ASP A 173 3.43 -17.32 12.15
CA ASP A 173 4.63 -16.51 12.30
C ASP A 173 4.27 -15.03 12.33
N LYS A 174 4.27 -14.46 13.53
CA LYS A 174 3.89 -13.06 13.76
C LYS A 174 4.99 -12.09 13.37
N ILE A 175 4.58 -11.05 12.64
CA ILE A 175 5.41 -9.93 12.24
C ILE A 175 5.08 -8.74 13.16
N PRO A 176 6.02 -8.23 13.96
CA PRO A 176 5.78 -7.09 14.83
C PRO A 176 5.37 -5.83 14.05
N CYS A 177 4.33 -5.15 14.51
CA CYS A 177 3.92 -3.86 13.97
C CYS A 177 4.63 -2.72 14.71
N LEU A 178 5.27 -1.82 13.96
CA LEU A 178 6.04 -0.70 14.49
C LEU A 178 5.35 0.66 14.25
N CYS A 179 4.06 0.66 13.93
CA CYS A 179 3.36 1.89 13.52
C CYS A 179 3.19 2.94 14.63
N GLY A 180 3.41 2.59 15.89
CA GLY A 180 3.31 3.53 17.02
C GLY A 180 1.90 4.02 17.35
N SER A 181 0.87 3.56 16.64
CA SER A 181 -0.52 3.95 16.90
C SER A 181 -0.99 3.51 18.30
N PRO A 182 -1.75 4.33 19.04
CA PRO A 182 -2.39 3.92 20.29
C PRO A 182 -3.29 2.70 20.17
N MET A 183 -3.88 2.50 18.98
CA MET A 183 -4.75 1.36 18.65
C MET A 183 -4.00 0.29 17.83
N CYS A 184 -2.68 0.19 18.00
CA CYS A 184 -1.87 -0.80 17.29
C CYS A 184 -2.26 -2.23 17.70
N ARG A 185 -2.40 -3.11 16.69
CA ARG A 185 -2.69 -4.54 16.89
C ARG A 185 -1.50 -5.34 17.45
N GLY A 186 -0.32 -4.73 17.52
CA GLY A 186 0.95 -5.37 17.91
C GLY A 186 1.63 -6.15 16.78
N THR A 187 0.87 -6.67 15.80
CA THR A 187 1.40 -7.40 14.64
C THR A 187 0.79 -6.92 13.32
N LEU A 188 1.50 -7.14 12.21
CA LEU A 188 0.98 -6.87 10.86
C LEU A 188 -0.01 -7.95 10.40
N ASN A 189 0.15 -9.18 10.90
CA ASN A 189 -0.59 -10.40 10.58
C ASN A 189 -1.05 -11.16 11.83
#